data_AF-S7TXZ4-F1
#
_entry.id   AF-S7TXZ4-F1
#
_cell.length_a   1.000
_cell.length_b   1.000
_cell.length_c   1.000
_cell.angle_alpha   90.00
_cell.angle_beta   90.00
_cell.angle_gamma   90.00
#
_symmetry.space_group_name_H-M   'P 1'
#
loop_
_entity.id
_entity.type
_entity.pdbx_description
1 polymer ?
#
loop_
_entity_poly.entity_id
_entity_poly.type
_entity_poly.pdbx_seq_one_letter_code
_entity_poly.pdbx_strand_id
1 'polypeptide(L)'
;MLIVNGDLTLNGPTNSNHFINVYGNFIVFGNMTITGNVKLDASIYVMGKTKIYQSRVERAESGKGVVLLSKGTLDLSRINEFDNPSPTPNLKGYFYTDSSATIYAVGSYLYIEGGLFARGNGATAPDADVEGLVVNAFRGQVNGDNGEPGQFTPINDPLSSRLIVRYRPEVLIEQGTGLPFVNRLSLVVDRLEVK
;
A
#
# COMPACT_ATOMS: atom_id res chain seq x y z
N MET A 1 -2.20 -23.05 -1.78
CA MET A 1 -2.69 -22.12 -0.74
C MET A 1 -2.00 -22.48 0.56
N LEU A 2 -1.41 -21.50 1.25
CA LEU A 2 -0.78 -21.67 2.57
C LEU A 2 -1.69 -21.09 3.65
N ILE A 3 -1.86 -21.82 4.76
CA ILE A 3 -2.57 -21.35 5.95
C ILE A 3 -1.55 -21.20 7.07
N VAL A 4 -1.49 -20.01 7.67
CA VAL A 4 -0.59 -19.69 8.78
C VAL A 4 -1.43 -19.49 10.03
N ASN A 5 -1.35 -20.44 10.97
CA ASN A 5 -1.99 -20.36 12.28
C ASN A 5 -1.14 -19.54 13.26
N GLY A 6 -1.02 -18.25 12.99
CA GLY A 6 -0.17 -17.32 13.73
C GLY A 6 0.25 -16.16 12.85
N ASP A 7 1.36 -15.51 13.24
CA ASP A 7 1.91 -14.38 12.52
C ASP A 7 2.77 -14.82 11.31
N LEU A 8 2.75 -14.02 10.25
CA LEU A 8 3.58 -14.22 9.06
C LEU A 8 4.51 -13.03 8.84
N THR A 9 5.81 -13.28 8.67
CA THR A 9 6.77 -12.26 8.26
C THR A 9 7.37 -12.64 6.91
N LEU A 10 7.23 -11.75 5.93
CA LEU A 10 8.01 -11.79 4.68
C LEU A 10 9.18 -10.82 4.83
N ASN A 11 10.39 -11.36 4.84
CA ASN A 11 11.62 -10.60 5.00
C ASN A 11 12.50 -10.77 3.75
N GLY A 12 12.43 -9.76 2.88
CA GLY A 12 13.27 -9.66 1.69
C GLY A 12 14.60 -8.95 1.99
N PRO A 13 15.59 -9.06 1.10
CA PRO A 13 16.82 -8.30 1.20
C PRO A 13 16.54 -6.80 1.07
N THR A 14 17.36 -5.95 1.71
CA THR A 14 17.26 -4.48 1.64
C THR A 14 18.19 -3.86 0.59
N ASN A 15 19.03 -4.67 -0.05
CA ASN A 15 19.92 -4.21 -1.12
C ASN A 15 19.13 -3.99 -2.43
N SER A 16 19.53 -3.01 -3.24
CA SER A 16 18.70 -2.44 -4.32
C SER A 16 18.35 -3.39 -5.48
N ASN A 17 19.03 -4.53 -5.62
CA ASN A 17 18.92 -5.38 -6.80
C ASN A 17 18.47 -6.82 -6.54
N HIS A 18 18.30 -7.24 -5.29
CA HIS A 18 17.80 -8.58 -4.97
C HIS A 18 16.39 -8.52 -4.43
N PHE A 19 15.63 -9.58 -4.71
CA PHE A 19 14.25 -9.75 -4.29
C PHE A 19 14.04 -11.19 -3.88
N ILE A 20 13.22 -11.43 -2.86
CA ILE A 20 12.60 -12.76 -2.70
C ILE A 20 11.36 -12.82 -3.60
N ASN A 21 11.13 -13.97 -4.23
CA ASN A 21 9.92 -14.21 -5.00
C ASN A 21 8.97 -15.07 -4.16
N VAL A 22 7.73 -14.63 -4.03
CA VAL A 22 6.70 -15.35 -3.27
C VAL A 22 5.46 -15.50 -4.15
N TYR A 23 5.04 -16.76 -4.32
CA TYR A 23 3.92 -17.15 -5.15
C TYR A 23 2.87 -17.89 -4.33
N GLY A 24 1.60 -17.68 -4.67
CA GLY A 24 0.48 -18.44 -4.14
C GLY A 24 -0.32 -17.69 -3.07
N ASN A 25 -1.52 -18.18 -2.78
CA ASN A 25 -2.44 -17.49 -1.87
C ASN A 25 -2.20 -17.86 -0.41
N PHE A 26 -2.39 -16.87 0.47
CA PHE A 26 -2.13 -16.98 1.90
C PHE A 26 -3.37 -16.62 2.73
N ILE A 27 -3.61 -17.40 3.78
CA ILE A 27 -4.50 -17.02 4.89
C ILE A 27 -3.66 -16.97 6.15
N VAL A 28 -3.62 -15.82 6.81
CA VAL A 28 -2.84 -15.56 8.02
C VAL A 28 -3.80 -15.25 9.15
N PHE A 29 -3.89 -16.12 10.16
CA PHE A 29 -4.78 -15.92 11.30
C PHE A 29 -4.27 -14.88 12.30
N GLY A 30 -2.97 -14.60 12.31
CA GLY A 30 -2.36 -13.53 13.08
C GLY A 30 -2.11 -12.26 12.26
N ASN A 31 -1.03 -11.57 12.61
CA ASN A 31 -0.55 -10.36 11.95
C ASN A 31 0.40 -10.70 10.80
N MET A 32 0.50 -9.78 9.84
CA MET A 32 1.47 -9.87 8.76
C MET A 32 2.45 -8.71 8.80
N THR A 33 3.73 -9.01 8.59
CA THR A 33 4.77 -7.99 8.37
C THR A 33 5.48 -8.25 7.06
N ILE A 34 5.61 -7.22 6.22
CA ILE A 34 6.44 -7.23 5.01
C ILE A 34 7.60 -6.26 5.24
N THR A 35 8.81 -6.75 4.98
CA THR A 35 10.07 -6.00 5.06
C THR A 35 10.95 -6.30 3.86
N GLY A 36 11.75 -5.32 3.43
CA GLY A 36 12.70 -5.47 2.33
C GLY A 36 12.05 -5.66 0.95
N ASN A 37 12.84 -6.16 0.00
CA ASN A 37 12.46 -6.28 -1.39
C ASN A 37 11.79 -7.62 -1.67
N VAL A 38 10.51 -7.56 -2.02
CA VAL A 38 9.68 -8.74 -2.29
C VAL A 38 8.99 -8.61 -3.64
N LYS A 39 8.93 -9.72 -4.38
CA LYS A 39 8.15 -9.89 -5.61
C LYS A 39 6.98 -10.82 -5.29
N LEU A 40 5.76 -10.36 -5.49
CA LEU A 40 4.55 -11.06 -5.06
C LEU A 40 3.61 -11.33 -6.23
N ASP A 41 3.12 -12.57 -6.30
CA ASP A 41 1.96 -13.00 -7.08
C ASP A 41 1.07 -13.83 -6.14
N ALA A 42 0.16 -13.13 -5.47
CA ALA A 42 -0.60 -13.69 -4.36
C ALA A 42 -1.88 -12.92 -4.05
N SER A 43 -2.92 -13.65 -3.66
CA SER A 43 -4.01 -13.13 -2.83
C SER A 43 -3.73 -13.45 -1.37
N ILE A 44 -3.67 -12.43 -0.51
CA ILE A 44 -3.29 -12.54 0.90
C ILE A 44 -4.41 -12.03 1.79
N TYR A 45 -4.88 -12.89 2.70
CA TYR A 45 -5.88 -12.57 3.71
C TYR A 45 -5.25 -12.58 5.09
N VAL A 46 -5.30 -11.45 5.78
CA VAL A 46 -4.73 -11.28 7.12
C VAL A 46 -5.86 -10.97 8.09
N MET A 47 -6.06 -11.82 9.10
CA MET A 47 -7.09 -11.64 10.11
C MET A 47 -6.67 -10.62 11.19
N GLY A 48 -5.37 -10.45 11.40
CA GLY A 48 -4.80 -9.42 12.25
C GLY A 48 -4.44 -8.13 11.48
N LYS A 49 -3.44 -7.44 12.01
CA LYS A 49 -2.88 -6.21 11.43
C LYS A 49 -1.86 -6.53 10.35
N THR A 50 -1.70 -5.63 9.39
CA THR A 50 -0.61 -5.67 8.42
C THR A 50 0.31 -4.48 8.57
N LYS A 51 1.62 -4.74 8.59
CA LYS A 51 2.65 -3.71 8.53
C LYS A 51 3.52 -3.92 7.30
N ILE A 52 3.64 -2.89 6.46
CA ILE A 52 4.62 -2.84 5.37
C ILE A 52 5.63 -1.78 5.74
N TYR A 53 6.87 -2.21 5.98
CA TYR A 53 7.90 -1.40 6.58
C TYR A 53 9.20 -1.54 5.80
N GLN A 54 9.83 -0.43 5.41
CA GLN A 54 11.12 -0.45 4.72
C GLN A 54 11.17 -1.48 3.59
N SER A 55 10.15 -1.43 2.73
CA SER A 55 9.89 -2.47 1.74
C SER A 55 9.77 -1.90 0.35
N ARG A 56 10.11 -2.74 -0.63
CA ARG A 56 9.70 -2.58 -2.02
C ARG A 56 8.89 -3.80 -2.41
N VAL A 57 7.65 -3.59 -2.84
CA VAL A 57 6.76 -4.65 -3.31
C VAL A 57 6.66 -4.53 -4.82
N GLU A 58 7.16 -5.55 -5.51
CA GLU A 58 7.13 -5.68 -6.96
C GLU A 58 6.19 -6.78 -7.40
N ARG A 59 5.79 -6.72 -8.68
CA ARG A 59 5.12 -7.86 -9.32
C ARG A 59 6.09 -9.02 -9.46
N ALA A 60 5.58 -10.24 -9.35
CA ALA A 60 6.38 -11.42 -9.65
C ALA A 60 6.71 -11.52 -11.14
N GLU A 61 7.57 -12.47 -11.49
CA GLU A 61 8.01 -12.70 -12.88
C GLU A 61 6.85 -13.14 -13.79
N SER A 62 5.77 -13.67 -13.21
CA SER A 62 4.50 -13.93 -13.90
C SER A 62 3.80 -12.67 -14.41
N GLY A 63 4.28 -11.49 -14.04
CA GLY A 63 3.68 -10.21 -14.39
C GLY A 63 2.48 -9.83 -13.53
N LYS A 64 2.12 -10.66 -12.54
CA LYS A 64 1.00 -10.44 -11.62
C LYS A 64 1.46 -9.75 -10.33
N GLY A 65 0.56 -8.95 -9.76
CA GLY A 65 0.78 -8.28 -8.47
C GLY A 65 0.18 -9.01 -7.27
N VAL A 66 0.15 -8.31 -6.14
CA VAL A 66 -0.49 -8.78 -4.90
C VAL A 66 -1.84 -8.11 -4.68
N VAL A 67 -2.81 -8.87 -4.16
CA VAL A 67 -3.98 -8.32 -3.47
C VAL A 67 -3.86 -8.70 -2.00
N LEU A 68 -3.67 -7.71 -1.13
CA LEU A 68 -3.52 -7.89 0.31
C LEU A 68 -4.72 -7.28 1.02
N LEU A 69 -5.46 -8.13 1.73
CA LEU A 69 -6.68 -7.78 2.45
C LEU A 69 -6.47 -8.04 3.94
N SER A 70 -6.53 -6.98 4.75
CA SER A 70 -6.39 -7.06 6.21
C SER A 70 -7.72 -6.81 6.92
N LYS A 71 -7.97 -7.53 8.00
CA LYS A 71 -9.08 -7.24 8.91
C LYS A 71 -8.70 -6.17 9.95
N GLY A 72 -7.49 -6.26 10.49
CA GLY A 72 -6.92 -5.24 11.37
C GLY A 72 -6.28 -4.08 10.60
N THR A 73 -5.65 -3.17 11.32
CA THR A 73 -5.03 -1.95 10.75
C THR A 73 -3.98 -2.26 9.69
N LEU A 74 -3.78 -1.32 8.76
CA LEU A 74 -2.73 -1.38 7.74
C LEU A 74 -1.76 -0.21 7.91
N ASP A 75 -0.52 -0.49 8.28
CA ASP A 75 0.50 0.54 8.47
C ASP A 75 1.56 0.49 7.37
N LEU A 76 1.72 1.61 6.65
CA LEU A 76 2.76 1.80 5.63
C LEU A 76 3.77 2.83 6.13
N SER A 77 5.03 2.42 6.31
CA SER A 77 6.06 3.30 6.88
C SER A 77 7.46 3.02 6.36
N ARG A 78 8.30 4.07 6.36
CA ARG A 78 9.71 4.05 5.92
C ARG A 78 9.94 3.43 4.55
N ILE A 79 8.98 3.58 3.64
CA ILE A 79 9.10 3.11 2.27
C ILE A 79 10.09 4.03 1.55
N ASN A 80 11.20 3.46 1.05
CA ASN A 80 12.30 4.21 0.43
C ASN A 80 12.72 5.42 1.30
N GLU A 81 13.02 5.16 2.57
CA GLU A 81 13.37 6.20 3.53
C GLU A 81 14.54 7.04 3.02
N PHE A 82 14.38 8.37 3.01
CA PHE A 82 15.37 9.35 2.55
C PHE A 82 15.74 9.34 1.04
N ASP A 83 15.08 8.53 0.22
CA ASP A 83 15.24 8.62 -1.23
C ASP A 83 14.49 9.84 -1.79
N ASN A 84 15.01 10.36 -2.91
CA ASN A 84 14.31 11.35 -3.70
C ASN A 84 13.09 10.73 -4.41
N PRO A 85 12.05 11.53 -4.69
CA PRO A 85 10.95 11.09 -5.54
C PRO A 85 11.44 10.45 -6.82
N SER A 86 10.93 9.25 -7.10
CA SER A 86 11.27 8.47 -8.27
C SER A 86 10.01 8.19 -9.07
N PRO A 87 10.01 8.33 -10.41
CA PRO A 87 8.85 7.99 -11.24
C PRO A 87 8.56 6.48 -11.28
N THR A 88 9.34 5.64 -10.57
CA THR A 88 9.08 4.21 -10.45
C THR A 88 8.28 3.88 -9.19
N PRO A 89 7.15 3.16 -9.32
CA PRO A 89 6.40 2.63 -8.19
C PRO A 89 7.24 1.69 -7.33
N ASN A 90 7.11 1.81 -6.02
CA ASN A 90 7.80 0.97 -5.04
C ASN A 90 6.85 0.07 -4.26
N LEU A 91 5.54 0.26 -4.41
CA LEU A 91 4.50 -0.63 -3.88
C LEU A 91 3.52 -0.99 -4.99
N LYS A 92 3.73 -2.13 -5.64
CA LYS A 92 2.87 -2.64 -6.70
C LYS A 92 1.90 -3.67 -6.12
N GLY A 93 0.64 -3.28 -5.99
CA GLY A 93 -0.37 -4.13 -5.36
C GLY A 93 -1.63 -3.38 -5.00
N TYR A 94 -2.67 -4.15 -4.70
CA TYR A 94 -3.90 -3.65 -4.11
C TYR A 94 -3.90 -3.94 -2.61
N PHE A 95 -3.93 -2.90 -1.80
CA PHE A 95 -3.88 -2.98 -0.35
C PHE A 95 -5.22 -2.50 0.24
N TYR A 96 -5.87 -3.37 1.00
CA TYR A 96 -7.14 -3.08 1.65
C TYR A 96 -7.05 -3.39 3.13
N THR A 97 -7.72 -2.57 3.94
CA THR A 97 -8.08 -2.93 5.30
C THR A 97 -9.55 -2.67 5.59
N ASP A 98 -10.16 -3.58 6.35
CA ASP A 98 -11.50 -3.41 6.92
C ASP A 98 -11.49 -2.36 8.05
N SER A 99 -10.34 -2.13 8.68
CA SER A 99 -10.11 -1.14 9.75
C SER A 99 -9.48 0.13 9.17
N SER A 100 -8.62 0.80 9.94
CA SER A 100 -7.93 2.03 9.52
C SER A 100 -6.56 1.74 8.92
N ALA A 101 -6.13 2.58 7.99
CA ALA A 101 -4.78 2.54 7.43
C ALA A 101 -4.02 3.82 7.72
N THR A 102 -2.74 3.71 8.01
CA THR A 102 -1.86 4.85 8.29
C THR A 102 -0.65 4.85 7.39
N ILE A 103 -0.43 5.96 6.71
CA ILE A 103 0.75 6.20 5.88
C ILE A 103 1.66 7.23 6.56
N TYR A 104 2.82 6.76 7.00
CA TYR A 104 3.87 7.60 7.58
C TYR A 104 4.80 8.13 6.48
N ALA A 105 4.37 9.20 5.82
CA ALA A 105 5.05 9.73 4.64
C ALA A 105 6.09 10.84 4.94
N VAL A 106 6.22 11.33 6.18
CA VAL A 106 7.23 12.35 6.57
C VAL A 106 8.66 11.98 6.13
N GLY A 107 9.07 10.74 6.38
CA GLY A 107 10.40 10.21 6.00
C GLY A 107 10.39 9.27 4.80
N SER A 108 9.22 9.01 4.22
CA SER A 108 9.05 8.00 3.17
C SER A 108 8.76 8.64 1.82
N TYR A 109 9.08 7.93 0.75
CA TYR A 109 8.52 8.18 -0.58
C TYR A 109 7.66 6.98 -0.97
N LEU A 110 6.34 7.16 -1.03
CA LEU A 110 5.41 6.10 -1.41
C LEU A 110 4.89 6.36 -2.82
N TYR A 111 5.17 5.42 -3.71
CA TYR A 111 4.52 5.36 -5.01
C TYR A 111 3.85 4.00 -5.14
N ILE A 112 2.54 4.02 -4.87
CA ILE A 112 1.65 2.87 -5.00
C ILE A 112 1.16 2.79 -6.45
N GLU A 113 1.32 1.63 -7.08
CA GLU A 113 0.65 1.28 -8.32
C GLU A 113 -0.31 0.12 -8.05
N GLY A 114 -1.61 0.40 -8.13
CA GLY A 114 -2.66 -0.55 -7.77
C GLY A 114 -3.76 0.15 -6.99
N GLY A 115 -3.90 -0.12 -5.70
CA GLY A 115 -4.92 0.54 -4.89
C GLY A 115 -4.58 0.55 -3.41
N LEU A 116 -5.09 1.56 -2.71
CA LEU A 116 -5.06 1.62 -1.25
C LEU A 116 -6.43 2.04 -0.76
N PHE A 117 -7.05 1.22 0.09
CA PHE A 117 -8.36 1.51 0.65
C PHE A 117 -8.42 1.09 2.12
N ALA A 118 -8.98 1.96 2.94
CA ALA A 118 -9.29 1.67 4.33
C ALA A 118 -10.76 1.95 4.56
N ARG A 119 -11.51 0.93 5.01
CA ARG A 119 -12.94 1.10 5.29
C ARG A 119 -13.16 1.94 6.54
N GLY A 120 -12.26 1.87 7.52
CA GLY A 120 -12.37 2.55 8.80
C GLY A 120 -13.22 1.80 9.83
N ASN A 121 -13.68 0.58 9.56
CA ASN A 121 -14.46 -0.19 10.51
C ASN A 121 -13.51 -0.92 11.48
N GLY A 122 -13.26 -0.37 12.66
CA GLY A 122 -12.52 -1.10 13.70
C GLY A 122 -11.69 -0.19 14.58
N ALA A 123 -10.39 -0.45 14.66
CA ALA A 123 -9.47 0.38 15.42
C ALA A 123 -9.23 1.72 14.71
N THR A 124 -9.04 2.78 15.50
CA THR A 124 -8.56 4.08 15.03
C THR A 124 -7.17 3.93 14.41
N ALA A 125 -6.86 4.83 13.48
CA ALA A 125 -5.50 4.94 12.98
C ALA A 125 -4.54 5.24 14.15
N PRO A 126 -3.38 4.57 14.25
CA PRO A 126 -2.40 4.91 15.28
C PRO A 126 -2.03 6.39 15.22
N ASP A 127 -1.81 6.99 16.39
CA ASP A 127 -1.46 8.41 16.57
C ASP A 127 -2.50 9.41 16.01
N ALA A 128 -3.75 8.96 15.79
CA ALA A 128 -4.84 9.83 15.39
C ALA A 128 -6.19 9.39 16.00
N ASP A 129 -7.06 10.35 16.31
CA ASP A 129 -8.41 10.11 16.81
C ASP A 129 -9.43 9.93 15.68
N VAL A 130 -8.99 9.38 14.53
CA VAL A 130 -9.83 9.21 13.34
C VAL A 130 -9.79 7.77 12.81
N GLU A 131 -10.91 7.36 12.24
CA GLU A 131 -11.07 6.10 11.52
C GLU A 131 -10.90 6.32 10.02
N GLY A 132 -10.37 5.32 9.31
CA GLY A 132 -10.21 5.35 7.85
C GLY A 132 -8.75 5.49 7.42
N LEU A 133 -8.49 6.29 6.39
CA LEU A 133 -7.15 6.48 5.84
C LEU A 133 -6.51 7.75 6.41
N VAL A 134 -5.45 7.59 7.20
CA VAL A 134 -4.62 8.69 7.70
C VAL A 134 -3.33 8.77 6.90
N VAL A 135 -3.02 9.96 6.41
CA VAL A 135 -1.77 10.25 5.70
C VAL A 135 -1.04 11.36 6.44
N ASN A 136 0.11 11.02 7.02
CA ASN A 136 0.97 11.99 7.69
C ASN A 136 2.06 12.49 6.73
N ALA A 137 1.67 13.25 5.71
CA ALA A 137 2.57 14.08 4.91
C ALA A 137 1.83 15.14 4.11
N PHE A 138 2.40 16.35 4.08
CA PHE A 138 2.01 17.43 3.18
C PHE A 138 3.30 18.05 2.61
N ARG A 139 3.39 18.21 1.28
CA ARG A 139 4.53 18.87 0.63
C ARG A 139 4.08 20.19 0.03
N GLY A 140 4.80 21.25 0.37
CA GLY A 140 4.66 22.57 -0.23
C GLY A 140 5.77 23.48 0.28
N GLN A 141 5.71 24.73 -0.13
CA GLN A 141 6.66 25.76 0.27
C GLN A 141 5.96 26.71 1.23
N VAL A 142 6.60 27.03 2.35
CA VAL A 142 6.16 28.11 3.23
C VAL A 142 7.05 29.30 2.92
N ASN A 143 6.49 30.32 2.30
CA ASN A 143 7.19 31.59 2.06
C ASN A 143 6.86 32.52 3.22
N GLY A 144 7.89 32.94 3.96
CA GLY A 144 7.78 33.81 5.10
C GLY A 144 8.56 35.10 4.92
N ASP A 145 8.14 36.16 5.62
CA ASP A 145 8.85 37.43 5.71
C ASP A 145 9.40 37.60 7.14
N ASN A 146 10.57 38.23 7.28
CA ASN A 146 11.19 38.55 8.58
C ASN A 146 11.42 37.37 9.54
N GLY A 147 11.60 36.15 9.02
CA GLY A 147 11.84 34.96 9.84
C GLY A 147 10.58 34.26 10.37
N GLU A 148 9.39 34.79 10.05
CA GLU A 148 8.11 34.17 10.41
C GLU A 148 7.56 33.32 9.25
N PRO A 149 7.06 32.10 9.50
CA PRO A 149 6.45 31.29 8.44
C PRO A 149 5.17 31.96 7.91
N GLY A 150 5.13 32.26 6.61
CA GLY A 150 3.97 32.84 5.96
C GLY A 150 3.05 31.79 5.33
N GLN A 151 2.52 32.05 4.13
CA GLN A 151 1.50 31.19 3.52
C GLN A 151 2.12 29.91 2.93
N PHE A 152 1.48 28.76 3.23
CA PHE A 152 1.76 27.51 2.56
C PHE A 152 1.28 27.55 1.10
N THR A 153 2.20 27.34 0.17
CA THR A 153 1.93 27.20 -1.26
C THR A 153 2.15 25.74 -1.65
N PRO A 154 1.12 25.00 -2.06
CA PRO A 154 1.28 23.64 -2.55
C PRO A 154 2.09 23.61 -3.84
N ILE A 155 2.89 22.56 -4.02
CA ILE A 155 3.61 22.32 -5.28
C ILE A 155 2.67 21.55 -6.21
N ASN A 156 2.47 22.05 -7.44
CA ASN A 156 1.52 21.49 -8.41
C ASN A 156 2.07 20.32 -9.24
N ASP A 157 3.32 19.91 -9.02
CA ASP A 157 3.91 18.73 -9.67
C ASP A 157 3.57 17.44 -8.90
N PRO A 158 2.78 16.51 -9.48
CA PRO A 158 2.45 15.25 -8.82
C PRO A 158 3.66 14.39 -8.50
N LEU A 159 4.72 14.45 -9.31
CA LEU A 159 5.96 13.69 -9.06
C LEU A 159 6.76 14.26 -7.89
N SER A 160 6.48 15.51 -7.51
CA SER A 160 6.99 16.09 -6.28
C SER A 160 6.24 15.59 -5.04
N SER A 161 5.09 14.91 -5.15
CA SER A 161 4.39 14.37 -3.97
C SER A 161 5.17 13.23 -3.31
N ARG A 162 5.22 13.19 -1.97
CA ARG A 162 5.76 12.03 -1.22
C ARG A 162 4.81 10.84 -1.18
N LEU A 163 3.56 11.04 -1.59
CA LEU A 163 2.56 10.00 -1.78
C LEU A 163 1.96 10.11 -3.16
N ILE A 164 2.17 9.10 -3.98
CA ILE A 164 1.56 8.95 -5.30
C ILE A 164 0.79 7.63 -5.30
N VAL A 165 -0.49 7.68 -5.64
CA VAL A 165 -1.31 6.49 -5.85
C VAL A 165 -1.77 6.50 -7.30
N ARG A 166 -1.15 5.65 -8.13
CA ARG A 166 -1.63 5.37 -9.47
C ARG A 166 -2.59 4.20 -9.42
N TYR A 167 -3.87 4.50 -9.54
CA TYR A 167 -4.90 3.47 -9.52
C TYR A 167 -4.74 2.49 -10.69
N ARG A 168 -4.71 1.20 -10.39
CA ARG A 168 -4.62 0.09 -11.36
C ARG A 168 -5.53 -1.06 -10.93
N PRO A 169 -6.80 -1.07 -11.36
CA PRO A 169 -7.78 -2.07 -10.94
C PRO A 169 -7.48 -3.47 -11.50
N GLU A 170 -6.66 -3.58 -12.54
CA GLU A 170 -6.33 -4.85 -13.20
C GLU A 170 -5.67 -5.84 -12.24
N VAL A 171 -4.97 -5.35 -11.21
CA VAL A 171 -4.35 -6.17 -10.16
C VAL A 171 -5.40 -7.04 -9.43
N LEU A 172 -6.64 -6.57 -9.28
CA LEU A 172 -7.73 -7.36 -8.71
C LEU A 172 -8.16 -8.50 -9.65
N ILE A 173 -8.14 -8.25 -10.96
CA ILE A 173 -8.54 -9.21 -11.99
C ILE A 173 -7.45 -10.28 -12.19
N GLU A 174 -6.18 -9.88 -12.18
CA GLU A 174 -5.00 -10.76 -12.28
C GLU A 174 -5.02 -11.89 -11.22
N GLN A 175 -5.60 -11.57 -10.05
CA GLN A 175 -5.73 -12.44 -8.89
C GLN A 175 -7.09 -13.17 -8.80
N GLY A 176 -7.96 -13.06 -9.82
CA GLY A 176 -9.37 -13.48 -9.75
C GLY A 176 -9.67 -14.94 -9.34
N THR A 177 -8.72 -15.88 -9.45
CA THR A 177 -8.88 -17.26 -8.95
C THR A 177 -8.50 -17.43 -7.47
N GLY A 178 -7.77 -16.47 -6.90
CA GLY A 178 -7.38 -16.43 -5.50
C GLY A 178 -8.27 -15.56 -4.62
N LEU A 179 -9.14 -14.75 -5.23
CA LEU A 179 -10.11 -13.91 -4.53
C LEU A 179 -11.33 -14.71 -4.07
N PRO A 180 -12.00 -14.33 -2.96
CA PRO A 180 -13.11 -15.10 -2.43
C PRO A 180 -14.29 -14.90 -3.38
N PHE A 181 -14.95 -16.00 -3.75
CA PHE A 181 -16.17 -15.92 -4.54
C PHE A 181 -17.26 -15.19 -3.74
N VAL A 182 -17.81 -14.11 -4.32
CA VAL A 182 -18.97 -13.41 -3.78
C VAL A 182 -20.21 -13.78 -4.59
N ASN A 183 -21.35 -13.98 -3.94
CA ASN A 183 -22.64 -14.29 -4.59
C ASN A 183 -23.27 -13.08 -5.30
N ARG A 184 -22.49 -12.03 -5.60
CA ARG A 184 -22.96 -10.81 -6.27
C ARG A 184 -22.13 -10.57 -7.51
N LEU A 185 -22.78 -10.21 -8.61
CA LEU A 185 -22.14 -9.87 -9.87
C LEU A 185 -21.19 -8.67 -9.66
N SER A 186 -19.88 -8.90 -9.77
CA SER A 186 -18.89 -7.82 -9.77
C SER A 186 -18.66 -7.38 -11.21
N LEU A 187 -19.37 -6.33 -11.64
CA LEU A 187 -19.15 -5.72 -12.94
C LEU A 187 -18.00 -4.70 -12.82
N VAL A 188 -16.82 -5.05 -13.35
CA VAL A 188 -15.74 -4.08 -13.56
C VAL A 188 -16.02 -3.41 -14.90
N VAL A 189 -16.65 -2.24 -14.87
CA VAL A 189 -16.92 -1.45 -16.07
C VAL A 189 -15.64 -0.71 -16.42
N ASP A 190 -15.06 -1.01 -17.58
CA ASP A 190 -14.00 -0.17 -18.13
C ASP A 190 -14.61 1.15 -18.63
N ARG A 191 -13.81 2.22 -18.57
CA ARG A 191 -14.17 3.64 -18.75
C ARG A 191 -15.47 3.86 -19.57
N LEU A 192 -16.53 4.34 -18.92
CA LEU A 192 -17.76 4.77 -19.60
C LEU A 192 -17.46 6.01 -20.45
N GLU A 193 -17.30 5.81 -21.76
CA GLU A 193 -17.34 6.91 -22.72
C GLU A 193 -18.81 7.23 -23.03
N VAL A 194 -19.27 8.38 -22.54
CA VAL A 194 -20.54 8.96 -22.99
C VAL A 194 -20.26 9.61 -24.35
N LYS A 195 -20.84 9.06 -25.42
CA LYS A 195 -20.90 9.71 -26.74
C LYS A 195 -22.02 10.73 -26.77
#